data_AF-A0A699X4Y4-F1
#
_entry.id   AF-A0A699X4Y4-F1
#
_cell.length_a   1.000
_cell.length_b   1.000
_cell.length_c   1.000
_cell.angle_alpha   90.00
_cell.angle_beta   90.00
_cell.angle_gamma   90.00
#
_symmetry.space_group_name_H-M   'P 1'
#
loop_
_entity.id
_entity.type
_entity.pdbx_description
1 polymer ?
#
loop_
_entity_poly.entity_id
_entity_poly.type
_entity_poly.pdbx_seq_one_letter_code
_entity_poly.pdbx_strand_id
1 'polypeptide(L)' 'MGNGNQNQIGNRNLVAVLAEGNATGHNGNQIRCYNCRGMGHFARDCDVRPRRRDAAYLQTQLLITQKEEAGIQL' A
#
# COMPACT_ATOMS: atom_id res chain seq x y z
N MET A 1 -30.46 1.04 0.07
CA MET A 1 -30.29 1.40 -1.35
C MET A 1 -28.82 1.21 -1.71
N GLY A 2 -28.53 0.53 -2.83
CA GLY A 2 -27.17 0.36 -3.40
C GLY A 2 -26.44 -0.91 -2.93
N ASN A 3 -26.62 -2.09 -3.53
CA ASN A 3 -26.00 -2.65 -4.75
C ASN A 3 -24.45 -2.77 -4.75
N GLY A 4 -23.97 -3.98 -4.47
CA GLY A 4 -23.26 -4.82 -5.44
C GLY A 4 -21.77 -4.56 -5.72
N ASN A 5 -20.89 -5.35 -5.08
CA ASN A 5 -19.76 -6.00 -5.75
C ASN A 5 -19.32 -7.27 -5.00
N GLN A 6 -20.05 -8.36 -5.23
CA GLN A 6 -19.53 -9.70 -4.98
C GLN A 6 -18.30 -9.91 -5.88
N ASN A 7 -17.11 -10.11 -5.29
CA ASN A 7 -16.07 -10.87 -5.97
C ASN A 7 -15.27 -11.71 -4.97
N GLN A 8 -15.88 -12.85 -4.63
CA GLN A 8 -15.25 -14.15 -4.42
C GLN A 8 -13.96 -14.13 -3.59
N ILE A 9 -14.03 -14.31 -2.27
CA ILE A 9 -14.16 -15.65 -1.66
C ILE A 9 -13.30 -16.68 -2.41
N GLY A 10 -12.05 -16.77 -1.98
CA GLY A 10 -11.30 -18.02 -1.98
C GLY A 10 -10.82 -18.24 -0.57
N ASN A 11 -11.71 -18.73 0.30
CA ASN A 11 -11.29 -19.39 1.54
C ASN A 11 -10.37 -20.55 1.12
N ARG A 12 -9.05 -20.33 1.12
CA ARG A 12 -8.09 -21.40 0.92
C ARG A 12 -7.92 -22.11 2.25
N ASN A 13 -8.89 -22.98 2.51
CA ASN A 13 -8.81 -24.04 3.49
C ASN A 13 -7.41 -24.70 3.38
N LEU A 14 -6.78 -24.89 4.53
CA LEU A 14 -5.40 -25.32 4.79
C LEU A 14 -5.11 -26.78 4.36
N VAL A 15 -5.73 -27.28 3.29
CA VAL A 15 -5.67 -28.70 2.88
C VAL A 15 -5.33 -28.85 1.40
N ALA A 16 -4.23 -28.22 0.98
CA ALA A 16 -3.54 -28.56 -0.26
C ALA A 16 -2.03 -28.46 -0.01
N VAL A 17 -1.55 -29.44 0.74
CA VAL A 17 -0.17 -29.90 0.75
C VAL A 17 0.26 -30.11 -0.73
N LEU A 18 1.44 -29.59 -1.12
CA LEU A 18 2.19 -29.84 -2.36
C LEU A 18 1.84 -29.03 -3.63
N ALA A 19 2.26 -27.76 -3.63
CA ALA A 19 2.78 -27.12 -4.84
C ALA A 19 3.78 -26.03 -4.43
N GLU A 20 4.99 -26.49 -4.16
CA GLU A 20 6.27 -25.84 -4.43
C GLU A 20 6.24 -24.33 -4.71
N GLY A 21 6.78 -23.60 -3.75
CA GLY A 21 7.53 -22.35 -3.93
C GLY A 21 7.07 -21.43 -5.06
N ASN A 22 6.12 -20.54 -4.77
CA ASN A 22 6.24 -19.20 -5.35
C ASN A 22 7.33 -18.45 -4.57
N ALA A 23 8.56 -18.92 -4.71
CA ALA A 23 9.73 -18.09 -4.50
C ALA A 23 9.69 -17.04 -5.61
N THR A 24 8.89 -15.99 -5.42
CA THR A 24 8.92 -14.82 -6.28
C THR A 24 10.36 -14.35 -6.29
N GLY A 25 11.01 -14.47 -7.44
CA GLY A 25 12.43 -14.19 -7.66
C GLY A 25 12.75 -12.71 -7.45
N HIS A 26 12.65 -12.24 -6.21
CA HIS A 26 13.24 -11.01 -5.73
C HIS A 26 14.47 -11.38 -4.90
N ASN A 27 15.48 -11.78 -5.64
CA ASN A 27 16.89 -11.71 -5.27
C ASN A 27 17.21 -10.52 -4.34
N GLY A 28 17.47 -10.83 -3.06
CA GLY A 28 18.41 -10.11 -2.19
C GLY A 28 18.01 -8.74 -1.63
N ASN A 29 17.10 -8.01 -2.25
CA ASN A 29 16.70 -6.68 -1.77
C ASN A 29 15.29 -6.73 -1.22
N GLN A 30 15.21 -7.31 -0.03
CA GLN A 30 14.07 -7.36 0.87
C GLN A 30 13.17 -6.13 0.72
N ILE A 31 12.02 -6.29 0.04
CA ILE A 31 11.08 -5.20 -0.22
C ILE A 31 10.73 -4.54 1.12
N ARG A 32 11.12 -3.27 1.26
CA ARG A 32 10.93 -2.52 2.50
C ARG A 32 9.66 -1.70 2.42
N CYS A 33 8.74 -1.98 3.33
CA CYS A 33 7.54 -1.18 3.51
C CYS A 33 7.91 0.17 4.14
N TYR A 34 7.65 1.28 3.44
CA TYR A 34 7.94 2.62 3.97
C TYR A 34 6.97 3.04 5.09
N ASN A 35 5.79 2.43 5.18
CA ASN A 35 4.79 2.72 6.21
C ASN A 35 5.23 2.19 7.59
N CYS A 36 5.55 0.89 7.67
CA CYS A 36 5.85 0.22 8.94
C CYS A 36 7.34 -0.12 9.13
N ARG A 37 8.19 0.11 8.11
CA ARG A 37 9.59 -0.33 8.04
C ARG A 37 9.77 -1.85 8.04
N GLY A 38 8.67 -2.60 7.87
CA GLY A 38 8.65 -4.04 7.71
C GLY A 38 9.14 -4.48 6.33
N MET A 39 9.25 -5.78 6.17
CA MET A 39 9.96 -6.40 5.06
C MET A 39 9.09 -7.46 4.37
N GLY A 40 9.30 -7.68 3.07
CA GLY A 40 8.58 -8.71 2.31
C GLY A 40 7.19 -8.32 1.80
N HIS A 41 6.79 -7.06 1.90
CA HIS A 41 5.52 -6.56 1.37
C HIS A 41 5.63 -5.11 0.88
N PHE A 42 4.78 -4.73 -0.08
CA PHE A 42 4.64 -3.33 -0.47
C PHE A 42 3.86 -2.56 0.58
N ALA A 43 4.09 -1.25 0.65
CA ALA A 43 3.35 -0.40 1.58
C ALA A 43 1.83 -0.36 1.33
N ARG A 44 1.38 -0.66 0.10
CA ARG A 44 -0.05 -0.79 -0.25
C ARG A 44 -0.72 -2.01 0.37
N ASP A 45 0.06 -3.06 0.66
CA ASP A 45 -0.37 -4.32 1.27
C ASP A 45 -0.06 -4.36 2.78
N CYS A 46 0.24 -3.21 3.37
CA CYS A 46 0.61 -3.12 4.77
C CYS A 46 -0.63 -3.09 5.66
N ASP A 47 -0.83 -4.14 6.45
CA ASP A 47 -1.92 -4.22 7.43
C ASP A 47 -1.71 -3.32 8.66
N VAL A 48 -0.49 -2.77 8.83
CA VAL A 48 -0.20 -1.81 9.90
C VAL A 48 -0.81 -0.47 9.54
N ARG A 49 -1.57 0.11 10.48
CA ARG A 49 -2.18 1.43 10.32
C ARG A 49 -1.11 2.45 9.89
N PRO A 50 -1.29 3.16 8.75
CA PRO A 50 -0.28 4.09 8.25
C PRO A 50 0.08 5.15 9.28
N ARG A 51 1.32 5.64 9.21
CA ARG A 51 1.77 6.70 10.12
C ARG A 51 0.87 7.92 10.01
N ARG A 52 0.44 8.42 11.18
CA ARG A 52 -0.23 9.71 11.30
C ARG A 52 0.73 10.77 10.74
N ARG A 53 0.24 11.58 9.81
CA ARG A 53 0.96 12.74 9.29
C ARG A 53 0.91 13.85 10.34
N ASP A 54 2.04 14.48 10.62
CA ASP A 54 2.10 15.62 11.53
C ASP A 54 1.62 16.92 10.84
N ALA A 55 1.46 17.98 11.63
CA ALA A 55 0.99 19.27 11.13
C ALA A 55 1.96 19.91 10.12
N ALA A 56 3.27 19.71 10.29
CA ALA A 56 4.28 20.28 9.40
C ALA A 56 4.25 19.62 8.00
N TYR A 57 4.06 18.31 7.95
CA TYR A 57 3.84 17.57 6.71
C TYR A 57 2.57 18.04 5.99
N LEU A 58 1.46 18.18 6.72
CA LEU A 58 0.20 18.64 6.13
C LEU A 58 0.31 20.08 5.62
N GLN A 59 0.96 20.97 6.39
CA GLN A 59 1.22 22.34 5.98
C GLN A 59 2.07 22.40 4.71
N THR A 60 3.13 21.61 4.63
CA THR A 60 4.00 21.54 3.45
C THR A 60 3.24 21.05 2.22
N GLN A 61 2.41 20.01 2.37
CA GLN A 61 1.61 19.47 1.28
C GLN A 61 0.62 20.50 0.73
N LEU A 62 -0.04 21.27 1.61
CA LEU A 62 -0.95 22.35 1.21
C LEU A 62 -0.22 23.45 0.43
N LEU A 63 0.97 23.88 0.90
CA LEU A 63 1.76 24.88 0.19
C LEU A 63 2.18 24.41 -1.21
N ILE A 64 2.57 23.13 -1.34
CA ILE A 64 2.96 22.56 -2.64
C ILE A 64 1.75 22.59 -3.58
N THR A 65 0.60 22.10 -3.12
CA THR A 65 -0.63 22.09 -3.92
C THR A 65 -1.03 23.51 -4.34
N GLN A 66 -1.03 24.49 -3.44
CA GLN A 66 -1.33 25.88 -3.79
C GLN A 66 -0.39 26.44 -4.86
N LYS A 67 0.89 26.07 -4.83
CA LYS A 67 1.88 26.48 -5.82
C LYS A 67 1.69 25.78 -7.16
N GLU A 68 1.32 24.50 -7.16
CA GLU A 68 0.97 23.76 -8.38
C GLU A 68 -0.27 24.38 -9.03
N GLU A 69 -1.34 24.62 -8.27
CA GLU A 69 -2.56 25.29 -8.75
C GLU A 69 -2.27 26.70 -9.29
N ALA A 70 -1.42 27.47 -8.61
CA ALA A 70 -1.02 28.80 -9.08
C ALA A 70 -0.11 28.75 -10.32
N GLY A 71 0.68 27.69 -10.48
CA GLY A 71 1.57 27.47 -11.62
C GLY A 71 0.88 26.88 -12.86
N ILE A 72 -0.34 26.33 -12.71
CA ILE A 72 -1.22 25.87 -13.79
C ILE A 72 -2.17 27.02 -14.23
N GLN A 73 -1.76 28.28 -14.09
CA GLN A 73 -2.47 29.40 -14.71
C GLN A 73 -2.24 29.34 -16.24
N LEU A 74 -3.28 28.87 -16.96
CA LEU A 74 -3.41 28.88 -18.41
C LEU A 74 -3.45 30.31 -18.98
#